data_AF-W6NKY0-F1
#
_entry.id   AF-W6NKY0-F1
#
_cell.length_a   1.000
_cell.length_b   1.000
_cell.length_c   1.000
_cell.angle_alpha   90.00
_cell.angle_beta   90.00
_cell.angle_gamma   90.00
#
_symmetry.space_group_name_H-M   'P 1'
#
loop_
_entity.id
_entity.type
_entity.pdbx_description
1 polymer ?
#
loop_
_entity_poly.entity_id
_entity_poly.type
_entity_poly.pdbx_seq_one_letter_code
_entity_poly.pdbx_strand_id
1 'polypeptide(L)'
;MDKEEDAAVHSAKRHCGLGSQNAAEAEPSKSNTQDMRNQRPSAQKGKNSNSKDSRESKPMSCKRSAKSLIYVAFNRELSIFEVTKKRKNYLKIMGVPLKNGGHVLFPEEVLFLMEHWMVYATDGGRPLTLYDGIRILGETGVPFHKYRAYSALRTAGFAVLRP
;
A
#
# COMPACT_ATOMS: atom_id res chain seq x y z
N MET A 1 -42.83 3.13 -51.78
CA MET A 1 -41.70 2.58 -52.56
C MET A 1 -40.56 2.35 -51.59
N ASP A 2 -40.68 1.47 -50.60
CA ASP A 2 -40.99 0.01 -50.59
C ASP A 2 -39.71 -0.83 -50.71
N LYS A 3 -39.68 -1.90 -49.90
CA LYS A 3 -38.65 -2.93 -49.61
C LYS A 3 -37.83 -2.61 -48.35
N GLU A 4 -38.11 -3.13 -47.15
CA GLU A 4 -38.66 -4.41 -46.67
C GLU A 4 -37.80 -5.67 -46.96
N GLU A 5 -37.74 -6.52 -45.93
CA GLU A 5 -37.18 -7.88 -45.76
C GLU A 5 -35.69 -8.06 -45.43
N ASP A 6 -35.29 -9.04 -44.60
CA ASP A 6 -35.83 -9.70 -43.40
C ASP A 6 -34.78 -10.72 -42.90
N ALA A 7 -34.95 -11.22 -41.68
CA ALA A 7 -34.44 -12.49 -41.13
C ALA A 7 -32.90 -12.62 -40.86
N ALA A 8 -32.41 -13.37 -39.86
CA ALA A 8 -33.00 -14.41 -39.04
C ALA A 8 -32.29 -14.55 -37.68
N VAL A 9 -33.08 -14.93 -36.68
CA VAL A 9 -32.73 -15.47 -35.37
C VAL A 9 -32.15 -16.89 -35.52
N HIS A 10 -31.12 -17.26 -34.74
CA HIS A 10 -31.03 -18.64 -34.22
C HIS A 10 -30.33 -18.72 -32.86
N SER A 11 -31.05 -19.39 -31.96
CA SER A 11 -30.73 -19.75 -30.59
C SER A 11 -29.98 -21.09 -30.52
N ALA A 12 -29.01 -21.25 -29.62
CA ALA A 12 -28.60 -22.52 -28.98
C ALA A 12 -27.71 -22.18 -27.77
N LYS A 13 -28.03 -22.41 -26.48
CA LYS A 13 -28.57 -23.56 -25.72
C LYS A 13 -27.47 -24.51 -25.20
N ARG A 14 -27.31 -24.46 -23.86
CA ARG A 14 -26.83 -25.48 -22.89
C ARG A 14 -25.34 -25.82 -22.83
N HIS A 15 -24.74 -25.69 -21.63
CA HIS A 15 -24.66 -26.84 -20.73
C HIS A 15 -24.46 -26.45 -19.25
N CYS A 16 -25.26 -27.07 -18.38
CA CYS A 16 -25.09 -27.11 -16.94
C CYS A 16 -23.94 -28.06 -16.56
N GLY A 17 -23.28 -27.78 -15.44
CA GLY A 17 -22.38 -28.69 -14.73
C GLY A 17 -22.46 -28.46 -13.23
N LEU A 18 -23.37 -29.18 -12.58
CA LEU A 18 -23.48 -29.38 -11.14
C LEU A 18 -22.34 -30.28 -10.67
N GLY A 19 -21.81 -30.02 -9.47
CA GLY A 19 -20.83 -30.85 -8.80
C GLY A 19 -20.72 -30.48 -7.33
N SER A 20 -21.77 -30.82 -6.57
CA SER A 20 -21.79 -30.81 -5.10
C SER A 20 -21.24 -32.12 -4.53
N GLN A 21 -20.96 -32.11 -3.21
CA GLN A 21 -20.77 -33.24 -2.27
C GLN A 21 -19.29 -33.68 -2.10
N ASN A 22 -18.69 -33.88 -0.91
CA ASN A 22 -19.10 -34.33 0.44
C ASN A 22 -18.17 -33.68 1.51
N ALA A 23 -18.54 -33.27 2.73
CA ALA A 23 -19.02 -34.02 3.91
C ALA A 23 -18.03 -35.10 4.44
N ALA A 24 -17.36 -34.83 5.57
CA ALA A 24 -17.11 -35.78 6.67
C ALA A 24 -16.39 -35.11 7.87
N GLU A 25 -17.01 -35.27 9.03
CA GLU A 25 -16.52 -34.98 10.39
C GLU A 25 -15.39 -35.96 10.81
N ALA A 26 -14.53 -35.54 11.76
CA ALA A 26 -14.18 -36.30 12.98
C ALA A 26 -13.02 -35.67 13.77
N GLU A 27 -13.39 -35.03 14.88
CA GLU A 27 -12.83 -34.96 16.25
C GLU A 27 -11.58 -35.81 16.70
N PRO A 28 -11.02 -35.56 17.90
CA PRO A 28 -9.59 -35.42 18.18
C PRO A 28 -8.98 -36.62 18.92
N SER A 29 -7.65 -36.72 18.82
CA SER A 29 -6.86 -37.65 19.62
C SER A 29 -6.22 -36.96 20.83
N LYS A 30 -6.49 -37.54 22.01
CA LYS A 30 -6.01 -37.19 23.34
C LYS A 30 -4.62 -37.79 23.64
N SER A 31 -4.00 -37.19 24.67
CA SER A 31 -3.04 -37.75 25.65
C SER A 31 -1.62 -38.09 25.14
N ASN A 32 -0.54 -38.04 25.93
CA ASN A 32 -0.43 -38.09 27.38
C ASN A 32 0.96 -37.56 27.84
N THR A 33 0.95 -36.75 28.91
CA THR A 33 1.83 -36.76 30.11
C THR A 33 3.31 -37.17 30.02
N GLN A 34 4.20 -36.25 30.42
CA GLN A 34 5.25 -36.59 31.40
C GLN A 34 5.66 -35.38 32.27
N ASP A 35 5.25 -35.44 33.53
CA ASP A 35 5.77 -34.72 34.70
C ASP A 35 7.23 -35.08 34.97
N MET A 36 8.05 -34.11 35.41
CA MET A 36 9.09 -34.30 36.43
C MET A 36 9.62 -32.95 36.98
N ARG A 37 9.03 -32.58 38.13
CA ARG A 37 9.58 -31.94 39.34
C ARG A 37 10.99 -31.29 39.37
N ASN A 38 10.94 -30.10 39.97
CA ASN A 38 11.78 -29.56 41.07
C ASN A 38 13.26 -29.24 40.82
N GLN A 39 13.64 -27.97 41.09
CA GLN A 39 14.25 -27.57 42.37
C GLN A 39 14.55 -26.06 42.41
N ARG A 40 14.08 -25.38 43.47
CA ARG A 40 14.64 -24.11 43.97
C ARG A 40 15.96 -24.43 44.69
N PRO A 41 16.91 -23.47 44.72
CA PRO A 41 17.38 -23.00 46.01
C PRO A 41 17.47 -21.48 46.15
N SER A 42 17.61 -21.10 47.41
CA SER A 42 17.48 -19.81 48.08
C SER A 42 18.61 -18.79 47.88
N ALA A 43 18.20 -17.52 47.90
CA ALA A 43 18.87 -16.27 48.30
C ALA A 43 20.34 -16.25 48.78
N GLN A 44 21.16 -15.37 48.16
CA GLN A 44 22.16 -14.47 48.77
C GLN A 44 22.35 -13.24 47.83
N LYS A 45 21.95 -12.02 48.19
CA LYS A 45 22.70 -10.94 48.87
C LYS A 45 23.93 -10.37 48.11
N GLY A 46 23.66 -9.36 47.27
CA GLY A 46 24.42 -8.10 47.18
C GLY A 46 25.70 -8.04 46.34
N LYS A 47 25.70 -7.21 45.29
CA LYS A 47 26.53 -5.97 45.15
C LYS A 47 26.57 -5.47 43.69
N ASN A 48 26.19 -4.20 43.54
CA ASN A 48 26.56 -3.20 42.51
C ASN A 48 26.84 -3.65 41.08
N SER A 49 25.82 -3.52 40.23
CA SER A 49 25.94 -3.43 38.78
C SER A 49 26.37 -2.02 38.35
N ASN A 50 27.61 -1.87 37.89
CA ASN A 50 28.03 -0.76 37.03
C ASN A 50 28.20 -1.35 35.62
N SER A 51 27.17 -1.24 34.78
CA SER A 51 27.33 -1.36 33.33
C SER A 51 26.61 -0.18 32.67
N LYS A 52 27.41 0.86 32.42
CA LYS A 52 27.11 1.90 31.44
C LYS A 52 27.24 1.26 30.07
N ASP A 53 26.12 0.96 29.43
CA ASP A 53 26.04 1.01 27.96
C ASP A 53 24.58 1.19 27.53
N SER A 54 24.00 2.32 27.94
CA SER A 54 22.77 2.83 27.34
C SER A 54 23.14 3.45 25.99
N ARG A 55 23.23 2.64 24.94
CA ARG A 55 23.02 3.15 23.58
C ARG A 55 21.53 3.37 23.39
N GLU A 56 21.06 4.41 24.07
CA GLU A 56 19.79 5.04 23.84
C GLU A 56 19.82 5.53 22.39
N SER A 57 19.21 4.77 21.48
CA SER A 57 18.96 5.21 20.13
C SER A 57 18.02 6.41 20.22
N LYS A 58 18.61 7.60 20.28
CA LYS A 58 17.88 8.87 20.21
C LYS A 58 16.88 8.75 19.06
N PRO A 59 15.58 8.90 19.29
CA PRO A 59 14.65 9.00 18.18
C PRO A 59 15.11 10.18 17.35
N MET A 60 15.48 9.93 16.08
CA MET A 60 15.72 11.00 15.13
C MET A 60 14.43 11.79 15.04
N SER A 61 14.38 12.89 15.78
CA SER A 61 13.33 13.88 15.69
C SER A 61 13.43 14.47 14.29
N CYS A 62 12.65 13.89 13.37
CA CYS A 62 12.53 14.38 12.02
C CYS A 62 11.71 15.66 12.07
N LYS A 63 12.31 16.76 12.54
CA LYS A 63 11.78 18.12 12.36
C LYS A 63 11.95 18.52 10.89
N ARG A 64 11.40 17.72 9.96
CA ARG A 64 11.21 18.17 8.58
C ARG A 64 10.10 19.19 8.63
N SER A 65 10.45 20.46 8.42
CA SER A 65 9.47 21.53 8.44
C SER A 65 8.38 21.23 7.41
N ALA A 66 7.11 21.38 7.78
CA ALA A 66 5.94 21.25 6.88
C ALA A 66 6.03 22.11 5.60
N LYS A 67 7.04 22.98 5.49
CA LYS A 67 7.35 23.83 4.34
C LYS A 67 7.79 23.06 3.09
N SER A 68 8.19 21.78 3.20
CA SER A 68 8.67 20.97 2.06
C SER A 68 7.64 20.02 1.44
N LEU A 69 6.44 19.88 2.01
CA LEU A 69 5.45 18.92 1.53
C LEU A 69 4.79 19.39 0.23
N ILE A 70 4.65 18.47 -0.72
CA ILE A 70 3.79 18.65 -1.90
C ILE A 70 2.34 18.37 -1.46
N TYR A 71 1.38 19.14 -1.96
CA TYR A 71 -0.03 18.87 -1.71
C TYR A 71 -0.66 18.29 -2.97
N VAL A 72 -1.40 17.21 -2.79
CA VAL A 72 -2.06 16.50 -3.89
C VAL A 72 -3.50 16.16 -3.53
N ALA A 73 -4.37 16.17 -4.53
CA ALA A 73 -5.76 15.74 -4.40
C ALA A 73 -6.01 14.57 -5.36
N PHE A 74 -6.63 13.50 -4.88
CA PHE A 74 -6.98 12.35 -5.69
C PHE A 74 -8.19 12.67 -6.57
N ASN A 75 -8.03 12.50 -7.87
CA ASN A 75 -9.11 12.54 -8.84
C ASN A 75 -9.55 11.11 -9.15
N ARG A 76 -10.73 10.73 -8.64
CA ARG A 76 -11.28 9.37 -8.78
C ARG A 76 -11.65 9.00 -10.21
N GLU A 77 -12.08 9.97 -11.02
CA GLU A 77 -12.48 9.74 -12.41
C GLU A 77 -11.28 9.39 -13.28
N LEU A 78 -10.17 10.08 -13.05
CA LEU A 78 -8.94 9.91 -13.82
C LEU A 78 -7.95 8.93 -13.18
N SER A 79 -8.19 8.48 -11.94
CA SER A 79 -7.28 7.61 -11.19
C SER A 79 -5.86 8.18 -11.07
N ILE A 80 -5.75 9.49 -10.89
CA ILE A 80 -4.50 10.24 -10.75
C ILE A 80 -4.59 11.24 -9.59
N PHE A 81 -3.43 11.74 -9.15
CA PHE A 81 -3.34 12.77 -8.14
C PHE A 81 -2.95 14.10 -8.77
N GLU A 82 -3.77 15.12 -8.58
CA GLU A 82 -3.50 16.47 -9.05
C GLU A 82 -2.69 17.24 -8.00
N VAL A 83 -1.60 17.87 -8.41
CA VAL A 83 -0.80 18.71 -7.52
C VAL A 83 -1.51 20.05 -7.31
N THR A 84 -2.05 20.25 -6.11
CA THR A 84 -2.76 21.48 -5.72
C THR A 84 -1.83 22.56 -5.19
N LYS A 85 -0.65 22.18 -4.66
CA LYS A 85 0.37 23.13 -4.21
C LYS A 85 1.78 22.64 -4.53
N LYS A 86 2.43 23.33 -5.47
CA LYS A 86 3.80 23.03 -5.90
C LYS A 86 4.83 23.47 -4.86
N ARG A 87 5.81 22.60 -4.59
CA ARG A 87 7.05 22.92 -3.85
C ARG A 87 8.26 22.50 -4.69
N LYS A 88 9.32 23.30 -4.63
CA LYS A 88 10.20 23.55 -5.79
C LYS A 88 11.08 22.39 -6.31
N ASN A 89 11.18 21.21 -5.69
CA ASN A 89 12.26 20.27 -6.06
C ASN A 89 11.86 18.83 -6.47
N TYR A 90 10.75 18.26 -6.01
CA TYR A 90 10.48 16.82 -6.23
C TYR A 90 9.75 16.47 -7.53
N LEU A 91 9.07 17.45 -8.13
CA LEU A 91 8.26 17.26 -9.34
C LEU A 91 9.09 17.20 -10.63
N LYS A 92 10.40 17.49 -10.58
CA LYS A 92 11.25 17.48 -11.78
C LYS A 92 11.42 16.06 -12.36
N ILE A 93 11.30 15.05 -11.52
CA ILE A 93 11.60 13.64 -11.84
C ILE A 93 10.42 12.69 -11.56
N MET A 94 9.25 13.23 -11.22
CA MET A 94 8.05 12.47 -10.89
C MET A 94 6.82 13.16 -11.46
N GLY A 95 5.86 12.38 -11.92
CA GLY A 95 4.61 12.84 -12.48
C GLY A 95 4.72 13.39 -13.89
N VAL A 96 3.62 13.96 -14.35
CA VAL A 96 3.46 14.51 -15.70
C VAL A 96 3.02 15.98 -15.59
N PRO A 97 3.79 16.92 -16.18
CA PRO A 97 3.33 18.31 -16.29
C PRO A 97 2.19 18.40 -17.30
N LEU A 98 1.15 19.15 -16.96
CA LEU A 98 0.02 19.40 -17.85
C LEU A 98 0.23 20.69 -18.66
N LYS A 99 -0.37 20.76 -19.86
CA LYS A 99 -0.28 21.94 -20.75
C LYS A 99 -0.80 23.23 -20.11
N ASN A 100 -1.76 23.13 -19.19
CA ASN A 100 -2.32 24.25 -18.44
C ASN A 100 -1.44 24.72 -17.28
N GLY A 101 -0.20 24.23 -17.16
CA GLY A 101 0.69 24.53 -16.04
C GLY A 101 0.40 23.73 -14.77
N GLY A 102 -0.57 22.80 -14.80
CA GLY A 102 -0.80 21.80 -13.75
C GLY A 102 0.31 20.75 -13.68
N HIS A 103 0.22 19.86 -12.70
CA HIS A 103 1.10 18.70 -12.57
C HIS A 103 0.30 17.57 -11.96
N VAL A 104 0.43 16.36 -12.49
CA VAL A 104 -0.24 15.18 -11.97
C VAL A 104 0.76 14.12 -11.57
N LEU A 105 0.42 13.32 -10.57
CA LEU A 105 1.21 12.21 -10.08
C LEU A 105 0.39 10.92 -10.18
N PHE A 106 1.06 9.83 -10.46
CA PHE A 106 0.45 8.51 -10.48
C PHE A 106 0.32 7.94 -9.05
N PRO A 107 -0.63 7.01 -8.82
CA PRO A 107 -0.85 6.41 -7.50
C PRO A 107 0.42 5.82 -6.86
N GLU A 108 1.25 5.13 -7.62
CA GLU A 108 2.52 4.57 -7.16
C GLU A 108 3.54 5.65 -6.73
N GLU A 109 3.54 6.80 -7.40
CA GLU A 109 4.43 7.92 -7.07
C GLU A 109 4.00 8.60 -5.77
N VAL A 110 2.69 8.80 -5.60
CA VAL A 110 2.14 9.37 -4.37
C VAL A 110 2.35 8.44 -3.19
N LEU A 111 2.11 7.13 -3.36
CA LEU A 111 2.36 6.17 -2.29
C LEU A 111 3.82 6.18 -1.83
N PHE A 112 4.77 6.25 -2.77
CA PHE A 112 6.19 6.39 -2.44
C PHE A 112 6.46 7.69 -1.66
N LEU A 113 5.89 8.82 -2.09
CA LEU A 113 6.04 10.08 -1.38
C LEU A 113 5.39 10.05 0.03
N MET A 114 4.30 9.29 0.21
CA MET A 114 3.66 9.10 1.52
C MET A 114 4.55 8.31 2.47
N GLU A 115 5.16 7.21 1.99
CA GLU A 115 6.14 6.43 2.79
C GLU A 115 7.31 7.28 3.28
N HIS A 116 7.73 8.25 2.46
CA HIS A 116 8.88 9.12 2.75
C HIS A 116 8.50 10.43 3.45
N TRP A 117 7.22 10.64 3.78
CA TRP A 117 6.71 11.84 4.45
C TRP A 117 6.97 13.12 3.65
N MET A 118 6.75 13.07 2.34
CA MET A 118 7.06 14.14 1.38
C MET A 118 5.82 14.74 0.71
N VAL A 119 4.65 14.17 0.99
CA VAL A 119 3.37 14.60 0.41
C VAL A 119 2.29 14.67 1.48
N TYR A 120 1.37 15.60 1.29
CA TYR A 120 0.07 15.65 1.94
C TYR A 120 -1.00 15.35 0.88
N ALA A 121 -1.61 14.17 0.97
CA ALA A 121 -2.58 13.70 -0.02
C ALA A 121 -4.01 13.75 0.56
N THR A 122 -4.98 14.14 -0.28
CA THR A 122 -6.40 14.18 0.08
C THR A 122 -7.28 13.48 -0.95
N ASP A 123 -8.46 13.02 -0.54
CA ASP A 123 -9.53 12.47 -1.39
C ASP A 123 -10.85 13.10 -0.95
N GLY A 124 -11.49 13.87 -1.82
CA GLY A 124 -12.69 14.65 -1.45
C GLY A 124 -12.46 15.60 -0.25
N GLY A 125 -11.24 16.11 -0.09
CA GLY A 125 -10.85 16.96 1.06
C GLY A 125 -10.47 16.19 2.33
N ARG A 126 -10.70 14.87 2.39
CA ARG A 126 -10.26 14.03 3.52
C ARG A 126 -8.76 13.72 3.40
N PRO A 127 -7.94 13.93 4.44
CA PRO A 127 -6.55 13.50 4.44
C PRO A 127 -6.43 11.99 4.28
N LEU A 128 -5.48 11.54 3.48
CA LEU A 128 -5.22 10.13 3.23
C LEU A 128 -4.13 9.59 4.16
N THR A 129 -4.37 8.41 4.72
CA THR A 129 -3.35 7.65 5.45
C THR A 129 -2.51 6.81 4.48
N LEU A 130 -1.36 6.29 4.94
CA LEU A 130 -0.57 5.36 4.12
C LEU A 130 -1.39 4.13 3.69
N TYR A 131 -2.27 3.62 4.57
CA TYR A 131 -3.18 2.53 4.27
C TYR A 131 -4.16 2.89 3.14
N ASP A 132 -4.72 4.10 3.15
CA ASP A 132 -5.55 4.57 2.04
C ASP A 132 -4.77 4.63 0.72
N GLY A 133 -3.50 5.04 0.76
CA GLY A 133 -2.64 5.04 -0.43
C GLY A 133 -2.46 3.64 -1.02
N ILE A 134 -2.25 2.63 -0.18
CA ILE A 134 -2.16 1.22 -0.61
C ILE A 134 -3.49 0.74 -1.20
N ARG A 135 -4.61 1.10 -0.57
CA ARG A 135 -5.95 0.78 -1.07
C ARG A 135 -6.20 1.41 -2.45
N ILE A 136 -5.93 2.70 -2.60
CA ILE A 136 -6.09 3.44 -3.87
C ILE A 136 -5.20 2.84 -4.96
N LEU A 137 -3.96 2.46 -4.63
CA LEU A 137 -3.07 1.78 -5.57
C LEU A 137 -3.75 0.52 -6.16
N GLY A 138 -4.36 -0.31 -5.30
CA GLY A 138 -5.13 -1.48 -5.74
C GLY A 138 -6.36 -1.12 -6.57
N GLU A 139 -7.12 -0.11 -6.17
CA GLU A 139 -8.30 0.39 -6.90
C GLU A 139 -7.96 0.90 -8.31
N THR A 140 -6.79 1.50 -8.48
CA THR A 140 -6.30 2.03 -9.77
C THR A 140 -5.72 0.95 -10.69
N GLY A 141 -5.76 -0.32 -10.27
CA GLY A 141 -5.29 -1.46 -11.06
C GLY A 141 -3.77 -1.64 -11.08
N VAL A 142 -3.02 -0.94 -10.22
CA VAL A 142 -1.57 -1.11 -10.10
C VAL A 142 -1.28 -2.22 -9.08
N PRO A 143 -0.76 -3.38 -9.51
CA PRO A 143 -0.44 -4.45 -8.57
C PRO A 143 0.67 -4.03 -7.60
N PHE A 144 0.56 -4.47 -6.34
CA PHE A 144 1.50 -4.08 -5.30
C PHE A 144 2.97 -4.46 -5.60
N HIS A 145 3.22 -5.55 -6.33
CA HIS A 145 4.58 -5.93 -6.73
C HIS A 145 5.22 -4.93 -7.72
N LYS A 146 4.43 -4.28 -8.59
CA LYS A 146 4.93 -3.22 -9.46
C LYS A 146 5.33 -2.00 -8.64
N TYR A 147 4.54 -1.67 -7.63
CA TYR A 147 4.90 -0.62 -6.67
C TYR A 147 6.18 -0.94 -5.91
N ARG A 148 6.39 -2.20 -5.47
CA ARG A 148 7.64 -2.61 -4.82
C ARG A 148 8.85 -2.42 -5.72
N ALA A 149 8.76 -2.82 -6.99
CA ALA A 149 9.82 -2.59 -7.97
C ALA A 149 10.08 -1.09 -8.18
N TYR A 150 9.01 -0.29 -8.36
CA TYR A 150 9.10 1.17 -8.45
C TYR A 150 9.82 1.77 -7.23
N SER A 151 9.38 1.43 -6.00
CA SER A 151 9.96 1.96 -4.75
C SER A 151 11.44 1.59 -4.59
N ALA A 152 11.82 0.36 -4.94
CA ALA A 152 13.23 -0.07 -4.91
C ALA A 152 14.10 0.73 -5.89
N LEU A 153 13.65 0.91 -7.13
CA LEU A 153 14.35 1.71 -8.14
C LEU A 153 14.48 3.18 -7.73
N ARG A 154 13.41 3.76 -7.18
CA ARG A 154 13.42 5.14 -6.68
C ARG A 154 14.38 5.33 -5.51
N THR A 155 14.42 4.36 -4.59
CA THR A 155 15.34 4.38 -3.44
C THR A 155 16.80 4.28 -3.92
N ALA A 156 17.06 3.53 -4.99
CA ALA A 156 18.37 3.45 -5.63
C ALA A 156 18.74 4.69 -6.48
N GLY A 157 17.87 5.70 -6.56
CA GLY A 157 18.14 6.97 -7.25
C GLY A 157 17.75 7.01 -8.73
N PHE A 158 17.09 5.97 -9.25
CA PHE A 158 16.62 5.97 -10.63
C PHE A 158 15.36 6.83 -10.82
N ALA A 159 15.25 7.47 -11.98
CA ALA A 159 13.99 8.03 -12.46
C ALA A 159 13.19 6.90 -13.12
N VAL A 160 11.98 6.63 -12.61
CA VAL A 160 11.12 5.57 -13.14
C VAL A 160 9.96 6.24 -13.87
N LEU A 161 9.82 5.94 -15.15
CA LEU A 161 8.79 6.51 -16.01
C LEU A 161 7.73 5.46 -16.31
N ARG A 162 6.46 5.88 -16.44
CA ARG A 162 5.46 5.03 -17.08
C ARG A 162 5.71 4.99 -18.59
N PRO A 163 5.55 3.82 -19.23
CA PRO A 163 5.58 3.70 -20.69
C PRO A 163 4.42 4.45 -21.34
#